data_AF-A0AAD1JZT4-F1
#
_entry.id   AF-A0AAD1JZT4-F1
#
_cell.length_a   1.000
_cell.length_b   1.000
_cell.length_c   1.000
_cell.angle_alpha   90.00
_cell.angle_beta   90.00
_cell.angle_gamma   90.00
#
_symmetry.space_group_name_H-M   'P 1'
#
loop_
_entity.id
_entity.type
_entity.pdbx_description
1 polymer ?
#
loop_
_entity_poly.entity_id
_entity_poly.type
_entity_poly.pdbx_seq_one_letter_code
_entity_poly.pdbx_strand_id
1 'polypeptide(L)'
;MNKLEEISNFARKIHSGSNDGHGFDHIERVVNLAQKILLTEPSADSELVLATCYLHDTYDEKLTTDVPKQKTKVLNFLNDIGISKKVSDEIFSIIDNMSFSSNLSEKKALTLNG
;
A
#
# COMPACT_ATOMS: atom_id res chain seq x y z
N MET A 1 -11.48 11.57 12.20
CA MET A 1 -11.44 10.16 11.73
C MET A 1 -9.99 9.75 11.60
N ASN A 2 -9.68 8.47 11.87
CA ASN A 2 -8.33 7.94 11.73
C ASN A 2 -8.09 7.56 10.26
N LYS A 3 -7.17 8.25 9.58
CA LYS A 3 -6.91 8.05 8.14
C LYS A 3 -6.49 6.61 7.81
N LEU A 4 -5.73 5.96 8.70
CA LEU A 4 -5.32 4.57 8.51
C LEU A 4 -6.50 3.59 8.57
N GLU A 5 -7.51 3.88 9.38
CA GLU A 5 -8.74 3.07 9.44
C GLU A 5 -9.54 3.21 8.14
N GLU A 6 -9.62 4.42 7.57
CA GLU A 6 -10.24 4.63 6.26
C GLU A 6 -9.49 3.91 5.15
N ILE A 7 -8.16 3.97 5.14
CA ILE A 7 -7.31 3.25 4.18
C ILE A 7 -7.51 1.73 4.31
N SER A 8 -7.50 1.20 5.54
CA SER A 8 -7.75 -0.21 5.82
C SER A 8 -9.12 -0.67 5.29
N ASN A 9 -10.16 0.12 5.56
CA ASN A 9 -11.51 -0.16 5.06
C ASN A 9 -11.61 -0.08 3.54
N PHE A 10 -10.93 0.87 2.92
CA PHE A 10 -10.85 0.98 1.47
C PHE A 10 -10.16 -0.25 0.86
N ALA A 11 -8.99 -0.63 1.37
CA ALA A 11 -8.28 -1.83 0.94
C ALA A 11 -9.13 -3.10 1.12
N ARG A 12 -9.86 -3.22 2.24
CA ARG A 12 -10.79 -4.34 2.48
C ARG A 12 -11.89 -4.44 1.44
N LYS A 13 -12.43 -3.31 0.98
CA LYS A 13 -13.45 -3.26 -0.09
C LYS A 13 -12.89 -3.65 -1.45
N ILE A 14 -11.64 -3.29 -1.75
CA ILE A 14 -11.00 -3.70 -3.01
C ILE A 14 -10.79 -5.22 -3.05
N HIS A 15 -10.44 -5.83 -1.92
CA HIS A 15 -10.19 -7.27 -1.80
C HIS A 15 -11.43 -8.06 -1.36
N SER A 16 -12.60 -7.43 -1.24
CA SER A 16 -13.84 -8.15 -0.90
C SER A 16 -14.33 -8.91 -2.13
N GLY A 17 -14.09 -10.22 -2.16
CA GLY A 17 -14.52 -11.12 -3.24
C GLY A 17 -13.41 -11.94 -3.90
N SER A 18 -12.14 -11.72 -3.54
CA SER A 18 -11.01 -12.57 -3.96
C SER A 18 -10.95 -13.86 -3.14
N ASN A 19 -11.15 -15.01 -3.79
CA ASN A 19 -11.04 -16.36 -3.18
C ASN A 19 -9.73 -17.07 -3.55
N ASP A 20 -8.73 -16.34 -4.07
CA ASP A 20 -7.49 -16.87 -4.66
C ASP A 20 -6.25 -16.71 -3.76
N GLY A 21 -6.43 -16.32 -2.49
CA GLY A 21 -5.33 -16.08 -1.55
C GLY A 21 -4.83 -14.63 -1.51
N HIS A 22 -5.37 -13.75 -2.36
CA HIS A 22 -5.23 -12.29 -2.26
C HIS A 22 -6.40 -11.65 -1.50
N GLY A 23 -6.89 -12.35 -0.48
CA GLY A 23 -7.89 -11.83 0.43
C GLY A 23 -7.31 -10.76 1.35
N PHE A 24 -8.17 -10.04 2.05
CA PHE A 24 -7.73 -9.04 3.03
C PHE A 24 -6.93 -9.65 4.19
N ASP A 25 -7.04 -10.96 4.42
CA ASP A 25 -6.26 -11.70 5.41
C ASP A 25 -4.74 -11.65 5.12
N HIS A 26 -4.34 -11.63 3.84
CA HIS A 26 -2.94 -11.41 3.44
C HIS A 26 -2.44 -10.04 3.87
N ILE A 27 -3.22 -9.01 3.57
CA ILE A 27 -2.91 -7.62 3.95
C ILE A 27 -2.81 -7.48 5.46
N GLU A 28 -3.73 -8.09 6.22
CA GLU A 28 -3.68 -8.08 7.69
C GLU A 28 -2.38 -8.71 8.23
N ARG A 29 -1.90 -9.82 7.64
CA ARG A 29 -0.61 -10.41 8.04
C ARG A 29 0.57 -9.48 7.77
N VAL A 30 0.60 -8.84 6.59
CA VAL A 30 1.65 -7.89 6.21
C VAL A 30 1.67 -6.70 7.16
N VAL A 31 0.51 -6.11 7.45
CA VAL A 31 0.37 -4.98 8.38
C VAL A 31 0.82 -5.37 9.79
N ASN A 32 0.40 -6.53 10.29
CA ASN A 32 0.81 -7.01 11.61
C ASN A 32 2.33 -7.23 11.71
N LEU A 33 2.97 -7.66 10.62
CA LEU A 33 4.43 -7.79 10.57
C LEU A 33 5.11 -6.42 10.55
N ALA A 34 4.62 -5.49 9.71
CA ALA A 34 5.14 -4.13 9.64
C ALA A 34 5.04 -3.42 10.99
N GLN A 35 3.93 -3.56 11.72
CA GLN A 35 3.78 -3.03 13.08
C GLN A 35 4.85 -3.56 14.03
N LYS A 36 5.21 -4.84 13.95
CA LYS A 36 6.28 -5.43 14.79
C LYS A 36 7.65 -4.87 14.43
N ILE A 37 7.94 -4.68 13.15
CA ILE A 37 9.21 -4.10 12.68
C ILE A 37 9.32 -2.63 13.12
N LEU A 38 8.24 -1.87 13.03
CA LEU A 38 8.19 -0.47 13.47
C LEU A 38 8.53 -0.28 14.96
N LEU A 39 8.36 -1.32 15.80
CA LEU A 39 8.80 -1.27 17.19
C LEU A 39 10.32 -1.17 17.34
N THR A 40 11.08 -1.66 16.36
CA THR A 40 12.55 -1.61 16.35
C THR A 40 13.11 -0.51 15.45
N GLU A 41 12.26 0.14 14.65
CA GLU A 41 12.65 1.17 13.67
C GLU A 41 12.00 2.53 13.98
N PRO A 42 12.38 3.22 15.08
CA PRO A 42 11.73 4.45 15.54
C PRO A 42 11.92 5.66 14.60
N SER A 43 12.86 5.58 13.65
CA SER A 43 13.07 6.60 12.63
C SER A 43 12.20 6.42 11.39
N ALA A 44 11.47 5.30 11.28
CA ALA A 44 10.53 5.08 10.19
C ALA A 44 9.22 5.84 10.44
N ASP A 45 8.64 6.40 9.38
CA ASP A 45 7.32 6.99 9.41
C ASP A 45 6.27 5.88 9.46
N SER A 46 5.79 5.61 10.67
CA SER A 46 4.79 4.55 10.91
C SER A 46 3.49 4.75 10.14
N GLU A 47 3.04 5.98 9.89
CA GLU A 47 1.79 6.21 9.17
C GLU A 47 1.98 5.90 7.68
N LEU A 48 3.09 6.35 7.10
CA LEU A 48 3.44 6.08 5.71
C LEU A 48 3.66 4.58 5.45
N VAL A 49 4.40 3.90 6.34
CA VAL A 49 4.65 2.45 6.25
C VAL A 49 3.34 1.68 6.27
N LEU A 50 2.48 1.96 7.26
CA LEU A 50 1.22 1.24 7.40
C LEU A 50 0.24 1.54 6.26
N ALA A 51 0.16 2.80 5.82
CA ALA A 51 -0.64 3.17 4.65
C ALA A 51 -0.19 2.41 3.39
N THR A 52 1.11 2.31 3.17
CA THR A 52 1.69 1.56 2.06
C THR A 52 1.37 0.06 2.18
N CYS A 53 1.53 -0.54 3.36
CA CYS A 53 1.20 -1.94 3.58
C CYS A 53 -0.28 -2.25 3.31
N TYR A 54 -1.21 -1.37 3.67
CA TYR A 54 -2.63 -1.56 3.33
C TYR A 54 -2.91 -1.45 1.83
N LEU A 55 -2.18 -0.61 1.10
CA LEU A 55 -2.47 -0.28 -0.29
C LEU A 55 -1.67 -1.07 -1.32
N HIS A 56 -0.60 -1.77 -0.92
CA HIS A 56 0.36 -2.37 -1.87
C HIS A 56 -0.27 -3.28 -2.93
N ASP A 57 -1.27 -4.07 -2.56
CA ASP A 57 -1.94 -4.97 -3.49
C ASP A 57 -3.18 -4.34 -4.17
N THR A 58 -3.62 -3.12 -3.81
CA THR A 58 -4.91 -2.56 -4.29
C THR A 58 -5.01 -2.28 -5.79
N TYR A 59 -3.90 -2.34 -6.52
CA TYR A 59 -3.82 -2.19 -7.98
C TYR A 59 -2.81 -3.16 -8.61
N ASP A 60 -2.58 -4.32 -7.99
CA ASP A 60 -1.78 -5.39 -8.60
C ASP A 60 -2.44 -5.88 -9.90
N GLU A 61 -1.62 -6.22 -10.90
CA GLU A 61 -2.05 -6.70 -12.21
C GLU A 61 -2.89 -7.99 -12.14
N LYS A 62 -2.78 -8.75 -11.05
CA LYS A 62 -3.61 -9.94 -10.79
C LYS A 62 -5.05 -9.59 -10.41
N LEU A 63 -5.28 -8.40 -9.83
CA LEU A 63 -6.59 -7.96 -9.36
C LEU A 63 -7.34 -7.12 -10.40
N THR A 64 -6.63 -6.47 -11.33
CA THR A 64 -7.24 -5.62 -12.35
C THR A 64 -6.46 -5.68 -13.66
N THR A 65 -7.18 -5.67 -14.78
CA THR A 65 -6.59 -5.54 -16.12
C THR A 65 -6.30 -4.08 -16.51
N ASP A 66 -6.75 -3.12 -15.71
CA ASP A 66 -6.56 -1.68 -15.91
C ASP A 66 -5.96 -1.05 -14.65
N VAL A 67 -4.65 -1.24 -14.49
CA VAL A 67 -3.85 -0.66 -13.39
C VAL A 67 -3.91 0.87 -13.36
N PRO A 68 -3.78 1.62 -14.48
CA PRO A 68 -3.87 3.08 -14.45
C PRO A 68 -5.20 3.60 -13.90
N LYS A 69 -6.32 2.99 -14.29
CA LYS A 69 -7.64 3.36 -13.75
C LYS A 69 -7.75 3.04 -12.26
N GLN A 70 -7.19 1.93 -11.82
CA GLN A 70 -7.22 1.55 -10.41
C GLN A 70 -6.34 2.48 -9.55
N LYS A 71 -5.13 2.83 -10.02
CA LYS A 71 -4.28 3.87 -9.39
C LYS A 71 -5.01 5.20 -9.26
N THR A 72 -5.77 5.60 -10.29
CA THR A 72 -6.59 6.82 -10.25
C THR A 72 -7.65 6.76 -9.14
N LYS A 73 -8.29 5.60 -8.93
CA LYS A 73 -9.24 5.42 -7.81
C LYS A 73 -8.57 5.56 -6.45
N VAL A 74 -7.39 4.96 -6.27
CA VAL A 74 -6.61 5.07 -5.03
C VAL A 74 -6.22 6.52 -4.78
N LEU A 75 -5.72 7.22 -5.80
CA LEU A 75 -5.35 8.63 -5.69
C LEU A 75 -6.54 9.52 -5.31
N ASN A 76 -7.69 9.33 -5.95
CA ASN A 76 -8.91 10.07 -5.62
C ASN A 76 -9.33 9.81 -4.17
N PHE A 77 -9.34 8.56 -3.73
CA PHE A 77 -9.64 8.21 -2.35
C PHE A 77 -8.67 8.85 -1.35
N LEU A 78 -7.35 8.82 -1.61
CA LEU A 78 -6.35 9.46 -0.75
C LEU A 78 -6.57 10.98 -0.66
N ASN A 79 -6.92 11.62 -1.77
CA ASN A 79 -7.25 13.05 -1.78
C ASN A 79 -8.52 13.34 -0.97
N ASP A 80 -9.55 12.49 -1.08
CA ASP A 80 -10.83 12.64 -0.37
C ASP A 80 -10.66 12.58 1.16
N ILE A 81 -9.76 11.71 1.64
CA ILE A 81 -9.43 11.62 3.08
C ILE A 81 -8.36 12.65 3.53
N GLY A 82 -7.99 13.58 2.65
CA GLY A 82 -7.07 14.68 2.94
C GLY A 82 -5.62 14.25 3.11
N ILE A 83 -5.17 13.23 2.37
CA ILE A 83 -3.73 12.92 2.24
C ILE A 83 -3.14 13.81 1.14
N SER A 84 -2.01 14.44 1.47
CA SER A 84 -1.34 15.35 0.56
C SER A 84 -0.77 14.61 -0.65
N LYS A 85 -0.72 15.28 -1.80
CA LYS A 85 -0.10 14.73 -3.02
C LYS A 85 1.31 14.20 -2.77
N LYS A 86 2.12 14.88 -1.96
CA LYS A 86 3.49 14.45 -1.63
C LYS A 86 3.50 13.05 -0.98
N VAL A 87 2.64 12.81 -0.02
CA VAL A 87 2.53 11.52 0.68
C VAL A 87 1.95 10.46 -0.26
N SER A 88 0.93 10.80 -1.06
CA SER A 88 0.39 9.89 -2.07
C SER A 88 1.44 9.46 -3.11
N ASP A 89 2.25 10.41 -3.61
CA ASP A 89 3.33 10.12 -4.55
C ASP A 89 4.39 9.19 -3.91
N GLU A 90 4.69 9.37 -2.63
CA GLU A 90 5.63 8.52 -1.88
C GLU A 90 5.09 7.10 -1.70
N ILE A 91 3.81 6.96 -1.32
CA ILE A 91 3.12 5.66 -1.26
C ILE A 91 3.20 4.94 -2.61
N PHE A 92 2.82 5.61 -3.70
CA PHE A 92 2.88 5.01 -5.04
C PHE A 92 4.30 4.62 -5.44
N SER A 93 5.29 5.47 -5.12
CA SER A 93 6.70 5.18 -5.38
C SER A 93 7.18 3.93 -4.64
N ILE A 94 6.80 3.74 -3.38
CA ILE A 94 7.19 2.54 -2.62
C ILE A 94 6.56 1.31 -3.27
N ILE A 95 5.25 1.33 -3.49
CA ILE A 95 4.51 0.17 -4.02
C ILE A 95 4.99 -0.22 -5.42
N ASP A 96 5.26 0.74 -6.29
CA ASP A 96 5.69 0.47 -7.67
C ASP A 96 7.09 -0.15 -7.74
N ASN A 97 7.91 0.03 -6.70
CA ASN A 97 9.31 -0.38 -6.66
C ASN A 97 9.60 -1.48 -5.62
N MET A 98 8.64 -1.89 -4.79
CA MET A 98 8.84 -2.95 -3.79
C MET A 98 8.77 -4.38 -4.36
N SER A 99 8.22 -4.56 -5.57
CA SER A 99 8.08 -5.91 -6.14
C SER A 99 9.45 -6.50 -6.52
N PHE A 100 9.63 -7.80 -6.26
CA PHE A 100 10.86 -8.51 -6.62
C PHE A 100 11.13 -8.43 -8.12
N SER A 101 10.09 -8.58 -8.95
CA SER A 101 10.16 -8.45 -10.41
C SER A 101 10.62 -7.06 -10.86
N SER A 102 10.16 -5.99 -10.20
CA SER A 102 10.59 -4.62 -10.51
C SER A 102 12.09 -4.41 -10.26
N ASN A 103 12.69 -5.19 -9.37
CA ASN A 103 14.10 -5.08 -8.99
C ASN A 103 15.04 -6.02 -9.75
N LEU A 104 14.53 -6.85 -10.67
CA LEU A 104 15.35 -7.75 -11.49
C LEU A 104 16.08 -7.02 -12.62
N SER A 105 15.47 -5.97 -13.17
CA SER A 105 16.05 -5.19 -14.28
C SER A 105 16.93 -4.04 -13.80
N GLU A 106 16.48 -3.32 -12.76
CA GLU A 106 17.23 -2.23 -12.16
C GLU A 106 16.91 -2.19 -10.66
N LYS A 107 17.94 -2.27 -9.82
CA LYS A 107 17.76 -2.14 -8.37
C LYS A 107 17.41 -0.70 -8.03
N LYS A 108 16.20 -0.46 -7.55
CA LYS A 108 15.82 0.85 -7.05
C LYS A 108 16.02 0.90 -5.55
N ALA A 109 16.84 1.82 -5.10
CA ALA A 109 17.02 2.10 -3.69
C ALA A 109 15.74 2.74 -3.15
N LEU A 110 15.12 2.02 -2.24
CA LEU A 110 13.95 2.45 -1.51
C LEU A 110 14.35 3.15 -0.21
N THR A 111 13.41 3.84 0.43
CA THR A 111 13.70 4.61 1.65
C THR A 111 13.55 3.71 2.88
N LEU A 112 13.81 4.24 4.08
CA LEU A 112 13.54 3.50 5.32
C LEU A 112 12.06 3.12 5.46
N ASN A 113 11.15 3.89 4.84
CA ASN A 113 9.70 3.70 4.96
C ASN A 113 9.16 2.61 4.03
N GLY A 114 10.01 2.00 3.22
CA GLY A 114 9.58 1.12 2.16
C GLY A 114 10.53 1.23 1.00
#